data_AF-A0A9P7CVV1-F1
#
_entry.id   AF-A0A9P7CVV1-F1
#
_cell.length_a   1.000
_cell.length_b   1.000
_cell.length_c   1.000
_cell.angle_alpha   90.00
_cell.angle_beta   90.00
_cell.angle_gamma   90.00
#
_symmetry.space_group_name_H-M   'P 1'
#
loop_
_entity.id
_entity.type
_entity.pdbx_description
1 polymer ?
#
loop_
_entity_poly.entity_id
_entity_poly.type
_entity_poly.pdbx_seq_one_letter_code
_entity_poly.pdbx_strand_id
1 'polypeptide(L)'
;MRTESSSEDDNEPCSKRSKTVDTSKFPWARRRSSALAALPADIRETYKQLDNFIADPKSVVSNILSTPGCPPFPPSEWLNIVRWKYVDLGKVLDLAHMTKLDPKKTHVIDDEVELALRVTKSSAGIKTSSDHNIAFSMYIDAISFVFPQRRDEFIQYNTYLSRLFHAMEVRLHSRVIKFNRSIRNQVAMQRNLCLTDYSQFEHLRTTFLTSFGIGSNTASSSSGSGGRSNRRDGTGGRDDPCHKWNRGTCHKPDGECRFVHCCDRRGCQGAHQKSECPDKGGSK
;
A
#
# COMPACT_ATOMS: atom_id res chain seq x y z
N MET A 1 62.17 -23.72 43.43
CA MET A 1 62.46 -22.78 42.32
C MET A 1 61.74 -23.23 41.06
N ARG A 2 60.66 -22.57 40.69
CA ARG A 2 60.36 -22.13 39.31
C ARG A 2 59.19 -21.14 39.38
N THR A 3 59.50 -19.89 39.06
CA THR A 3 58.60 -18.76 38.82
C THR A 3 57.96 -18.88 37.42
N GLU A 4 57.00 -17.97 37.17
CA GLU A 4 56.36 -17.59 35.89
C GLU A 4 55.07 -18.36 35.55
N SER A 5 53.96 -17.77 35.06
CA SER A 5 53.72 -16.42 34.55
C SER A 5 52.21 -16.11 34.60
N SER A 6 51.92 -14.82 34.78
CA SER A 6 50.65 -14.11 34.65
C SER A 6 49.97 -14.29 33.27
N SER A 7 48.63 -14.30 33.25
CA SER A 7 47.83 -13.50 32.32
C SER A 7 46.36 -13.51 32.76
N GLU A 8 45.98 -12.46 33.49
CA GLU A 8 44.60 -12.01 33.62
C GLU A 8 44.20 -11.42 32.26
N ASP A 9 43.20 -12.01 31.60
CA ASP A 9 42.58 -11.44 30.40
C ASP A 9 41.16 -11.00 30.76
N ASP A 10 41.09 -9.80 31.35
CA ASP A 10 39.85 -9.04 31.54
C ASP A 10 39.30 -8.62 30.17
N ASN A 11 38.59 -9.53 29.52
CA ASN A 11 37.76 -9.23 28.35
C ASN A 11 36.42 -8.61 28.81
N GLU A 12 36.48 -7.37 29.28
CA GLU A 12 35.31 -6.54 29.52
C GLU A 12 34.76 -6.03 28.16
N PRO A 13 33.54 -6.39 27.73
CA PRO A 13 33.00 -5.90 26.47
C PRO A 13 32.68 -4.42 26.60
N CYS A 14 33.46 -3.58 25.92
CA CYS A 14 33.24 -2.14 25.76
C CYS A 14 31.84 -1.88 25.17
N SER A 15 30.82 -1.69 26.02
CA SER A 15 29.48 -1.32 25.58
C SER A 15 29.54 0.06 24.91
N LYS A 16 29.28 0.09 23.61
CA LYS A 16 29.13 1.34 22.86
C LYS A 16 27.90 2.06 23.41
N ARG A 17 28.10 2.97 24.37
CA ARG A 17 27.07 3.90 24.86
C ARG A 17 26.50 4.66 23.66
N SER A 18 25.35 4.21 23.17
CA SER A 18 24.55 4.97 22.23
C SER A 18 24.20 6.30 22.90
N LYS A 19 24.66 7.42 22.31
CA LYS A 19 24.30 8.76 22.78
C LYS A 19 22.81 8.94 22.55
N THR A 20 22.01 8.71 23.58
CA THR A 20 20.58 8.99 23.58
C THR A 20 20.38 10.49 23.42
N VAL A 21 19.71 10.88 22.33
CA VAL A 21 19.34 12.26 22.07
C VAL A 21 18.33 12.71 23.12
N ASP A 22 18.58 13.84 23.76
CA ASP A 22 17.66 14.44 24.72
C ASP A 22 16.41 14.98 24.01
N THR A 23 15.35 14.18 24.04
CA THR A 23 14.07 14.47 23.37
C THR A 23 13.33 15.67 23.97
N SER A 24 13.68 16.09 25.19
CA SER A 24 13.09 17.26 25.84
C SER A 24 13.50 18.57 25.18
N LYS A 25 14.66 18.59 24.50
CA LYS A 25 15.21 19.76 23.79
C LYS A 25 14.65 19.95 22.39
N PHE A 26 13.79 19.04 21.91
CA PHE A 26 13.21 19.20 20.59
C PHE A 26 12.28 20.42 20.53
N PRO A 27 12.31 21.20 19.42
CA PRO A 27 11.43 22.37 19.27
C PRO A 27 9.94 22.08 19.42
N TRP A 28 9.53 20.83 19.15
CA TRP A 28 8.15 20.36 19.26
C TRP A 28 7.85 19.61 20.57
N ALA A 29 8.79 19.52 21.52
CA ALA A 29 8.60 18.74 22.75
C ALA A 29 7.40 19.23 23.58
N ARG A 30 7.32 20.55 23.84
CA ARG A 30 6.16 21.15 24.53
C ARG A 30 4.86 20.90 23.79
N ARG A 31 4.86 21.06 22.47
CA ARG A 31 3.68 20.83 21.62
C ARG A 31 3.22 19.38 21.68
N ARG A 32 4.16 18.42 21.65
CA ARG A 32 3.88 16.98 21.79
C ARG A 32 3.21 16.71 23.14
N SER A 33 3.76 17.21 24.24
CA SER A 33 3.19 16.97 25.57
C SER A 33 1.77 17.51 25.71
N SER A 34 1.52 18.75 25.28
CA SER A 34 0.17 19.33 25.32
C SER A 34 -0.80 18.61 24.39
N ALA A 35 -0.37 18.26 23.17
CA ALA A 35 -1.22 17.53 22.22
C ALA A 35 -1.58 16.15 22.76
N LEU A 36 -0.60 15.38 23.28
CA LEU A 36 -0.85 14.08 23.88
C LEU A 36 -1.80 14.18 25.08
N ALA A 37 -1.66 15.21 25.92
CA ALA A 37 -2.56 15.40 27.07
C ALA A 37 -4.03 15.64 26.66
N ALA A 38 -4.26 16.25 25.49
CA ALA A 38 -5.59 16.53 24.95
C ALA A 38 -6.22 15.35 24.18
N LEU A 39 -5.46 14.29 23.89
CA LEU A 39 -5.99 13.12 23.17
C LEU A 39 -6.86 12.24 24.07
N PRO A 40 -7.83 11.50 23.47
CA PRO A 40 -8.59 10.47 24.18
C PRO A 40 -7.68 9.44 24.86
N ALA A 41 -8.15 8.84 25.95
CA ALA A 41 -7.38 7.89 26.76
C ALA A 41 -6.81 6.74 25.93
N ASP A 42 -7.62 6.15 25.05
CA ASP A 42 -7.23 5.00 24.23
C ASP A 42 -6.07 5.33 23.28
N ILE A 43 -6.10 6.53 22.70
CA ILE A 43 -5.04 7.03 21.81
C ILE A 43 -3.78 7.31 22.59
N ARG A 44 -3.88 7.95 23.77
CA ARG A 44 -2.71 8.16 24.65
C ARG A 44 -2.05 6.85 25.02
N GLU A 45 -2.84 5.81 25.31
CA GLU A 45 -2.33 4.49 25.63
C GLU A 45 -1.60 3.84 24.44
N THR A 46 -2.15 3.98 23.22
CA THR A 46 -1.45 3.54 22.00
C THR A 46 -0.09 4.21 21.86
N TYR A 47 0.02 5.52 22.14
CA TYR A 47 1.32 6.22 22.10
C TYR A 47 2.31 5.67 23.12
N LYS A 48 1.87 5.38 24.35
CA LYS A 48 2.75 4.80 25.38
C LYS A 48 3.28 3.43 24.96
N GLN A 49 2.41 2.57 24.43
CA GLN A 49 2.80 1.24 23.95
C GLN A 49 3.77 1.34 22.77
N LEU A 50 3.52 2.25 21.82
CA LEU A 50 4.44 2.48 20.70
C LEU A 50 5.81 3.01 21.16
N ASP A 51 5.84 3.95 22.11
CA ASP A 51 7.10 4.45 22.66
C ASP A 51 7.90 3.32 23.34
N ASN A 52 7.23 2.34 23.97
CA ASN A 52 7.86 1.12 24.48
C ASN A 52 8.38 0.20 23.36
N PHE A 53 7.58 -0.03 22.31
CA PHE A 53 7.93 -0.95 21.23
C PHE A 53 9.07 -0.46 20.33
N ILE A 54 9.31 0.86 20.27
CA ILE A 54 10.33 1.45 19.39
C ILE A 54 11.76 0.98 19.75
N ALA A 55 12.02 0.60 21.00
CA ALA A 55 13.34 0.13 21.43
C ALA A 55 13.78 -1.13 20.66
N ASP A 56 12.91 -2.13 20.55
CA ASP A 56 13.14 -3.32 19.73
C ASP A 56 11.83 -3.89 19.15
N PRO A 57 11.39 -3.39 17.98
CA PRO A 57 10.18 -3.87 17.34
C PRO A 57 10.23 -5.34 16.92
N LYS A 58 11.42 -5.92 16.70
CA LYS A 58 11.56 -7.31 16.25
C LYS A 58 11.34 -8.26 17.42
N SER A 59 11.94 -7.97 18.57
CA SER A 59 11.72 -8.73 19.79
C SER A 59 10.25 -8.71 20.22
N VAL A 60 9.57 -7.56 20.09
CA VAL A 60 8.10 -7.47 20.32
C VAL A 60 7.33 -8.43 19.41
N VAL A 61 7.65 -8.51 18.12
CA VAL A 61 6.99 -9.47 17.20
C VAL A 61 7.30 -10.92 17.60
N SER A 62 8.54 -11.25 17.98
CA SER A 62 8.90 -12.58 18.47
C SER A 62 8.08 -12.96 19.71
N ASN A 63 7.94 -12.02 20.65
CA ASN A 63 7.14 -12.19 21.85
C ASN A 63 5.65 -12.41 21.53
N ILE A 64 5.08 -11.61 20.62
CA ILE A 64 3.70 -11.79 20.12
C ILE A 64 3.49 -13.21 19.59
N LEU A 65 4.38 -13.68 18.71
CA LEU A 65 4.27 -14.98 18.06
C LEU A 65 4.48 -16.16 19.03
N SER A 66 5.22 -15.95 20.11
CA SER A 66 5.37 -16.94 21.19
C SER A 66 4.20 -16.96 22.18
N THR A 67 3.31 -15.96 22.14
CA THR A 67 2.23 -15.82 23.11
C THR A 67 1.02 -16.70 22.75
N PRO A 68 0.51 -17.52 23.69
CA PRO A 68 -0.70 -18.30 23.47
C PRO A 68 -1.90 -17.41 23.10
N GLY A 69 -2.69 -17.87 22.12
CA GLY A 69 -3.85 -17.10 21.63
C GLY A 69 -3.51 -16.00 20.62
N CYS A 70 -2.25 -15.90 20.17
CA CYS A 70 -1.87 -15.04 19.04
C CYS A 70 -2.71 -15.40 17.80
N PRO A 71 -3.45 -14.46 17.20
CA PRO A 71 -4.26 -14.74 16.02
C PRO A 71 -3.38 -15.04 14.79
N PRO A 72 -3.86 -15.82 13.81
CA PRO A 72 -3.13 -16.07 12.58
C PRO A 72 -3.02 -14.78 11.76
N PHE A 73 -1.79 -14.32 11.52
CA PHE A 73 -1.56 -13.07 10.79
C PHE A 73 -0.18 -13.09 10.11
N PRO A 74 0.02 -12.42 8.94
CA PRO A 74 1.28 -12.49 8.24
C PRO A 74 2.44 -11.89 9.06
N PRO A 75 3.61 -12.56 9.17
CA PRO A 75 4.75 -12.07 9.96
C PRO A 75 5.21 -10.66 9.57
N SER A 76 5.20 -10.32 8.28
CA SER A 76 5.57 -8.97 7.81
C SER A 76 4.59 -7.89 8.27
N GLU A 77 3.32 -8.25 8.44
CA GLU A 77 2.27 -7.32 8.82
C GLU A 77 2.18 -7.14 10.34
N TRP A 78 2.63 -8.13 11.15
CA TRP A 78 2.85 -7.93 12.58
C TRP A 78 3.82 -6.78 12.85
N LEU A 79 4.95 -6.75 12.12
CA LEU A 79 5.93 -5.67 12.25
C LEU A 79 5.34 -4.30 11.86
N ASN A 80 4.40 -4.27 10.91
CA ASN A 80 3.69 -3.04 10.54
C ASN A 80 2.77 -2.58 11.67
N ILE A 81 2.05 -3.49 12.33
CA ILE A 81 1.23 -3.17 13.51
C ILE A 81 2.09 -2.56 14.63
N VAL A 82 3.17 -3.26 15.02
CA VAL A 82 4.06 -2.83 16.12
C VAL A 82 4.70 -1.46 15.84
N ARG A 83 4.94 -1.12 14.58
CA ARG A 83 5.53 0.17 14.18
C ARG A 83 4.51 1.26 13.88
N TRP A 84 3.21 0.98 14.03
CA TRP A 84 2.12 1.83 13.55
C TRP A 84 2.30 2.24 12.09
N LYS A 85 2.46 1.25 11.21
CA LYS A 85 2.57 1.42 9.76
C LYS A 85 1.35 0.83 9.08
N TYR A 86 1.15 1.24 7.82
CA TYR A 86 0.09 0.71 6.99
C TYR A 86 0.19 -0.81 6.86
N VAL A 87 -0.90 -1.49 7.17
CA VAL A 87 -1.07 -2.94 7.00
C VAL A 87 -1.66 -3.24 5.63
N ASP A 88 -1.02 -4.14 4.89
CA ASP A 88 -1.49 -4.58 3.58
C ASP A 88 -2.51 -5.72 3.70
N LEU A 89 -3.80 -5.35 3.66
CA LEU A 89 -4.88 -6.32 3.73
C LEU A 89 -4.90 -7.31 2.56
N GLY A 90 -4.24 -7.03 1.43
CA GLY A 90 -4.08 -8.01 0.35
C GLY A 90 -3.26 -9.22 0.80
N LYS A 91 -2.17 -8.98 1.53
CA LYS A 91 -1.35 -10.07 2.10
C LYS A 91 -2.07 -10.81 3.22
N VAL A 92 -2.89 -10.10 4.00
CA VAL A 92 -3.72 -10.72 5.04
C VAL A 92 -4.75 -11.66 4.39
N LEU A 93 -5.36 -11.23 3.28
CA LEU A 93 -6.29 -12.07 2.51
C LEU A 93 -5.57 -13.27 1.88
N ASP A 94 -4.38 -13.07 1.31
CA ASP A 94 -3.58 -14.15 0.72
C ASP A 94 -3.34 -15.25 1.77
N LEU A 95 -3.05 -14.89 3.04
CA LEU A 95 -2.94 -15.84 4.16
C LEU A 95 -4.26 -16.56 4.44
N ALA A 96 -5.38 -15.84 4.49
CA ALA A 96 -6.71 -16.40 4.74
C ALA A 96 -7.10 -17.47 3.71
N HIS A 97 -6.67 -17.31 2.46
CA HIS A 97 -6.97 -18.22 1.36
C HIS A 97 -5.92 -19.34 1.17
N MET A 98 -4.87 -19.37 1.97
CA MET A 98 -3.88 -20.45 1.90
C MET A 98 -4.51 -21.78 2.34
N THR A 99 -4.79 -22.63 1.37
CA THR A 99 -5.37 -23.98 1.55
C THR A 99 -4.32 -25.08 1.65
N LYS A 100 -3.03 -24.79 1.39
CA LYS A 100 -1.93 -25.78 1.43
C LYS A 100 -0.70 -25.19 2.11
N LEU A 101 -0.27 -25.84 3.20
CA LEU A 101 1.09 -25.68 3.75
C LEU A 101 2.05 -26.42 2.83
N ASP A 102 2.82 -25.69 2.02
CA ASP A 102 3.93 -26.28 1.26
C ASP A 102 5.22 -26.20 2.13
N PRO A 103 5.76 -27.33 2.62
CA PRO A 103 6.79 -27.34 3.66
C PRO A 103 8.19 -26.87 3.22
N LYS A 104 8.39 -26.36 1.99
CA LYS A 104 9.74 -26.10 1.46
C LYS A 104 10.03 -24.63 1.17
N LYS A 105 10.42 -23.88 2.20
CA LYS A 105 11.54 -22.87 2.33
C LYS A 105 11.28 -22.12 3.64
N THR A 106 12.25 -22.27 4.52
CA THR A 106 12.56 -21.43 5.66
C THR A 106 12.89 -20.01 5.19
N HIS A 107 12.45 -19.01 5.95
CA HIS A 107 13.00 -17.66 5.87
C HIS A 107 13.76 -17.43 7.17
N VAL A 108 15.08 -17.31 7.05
CA VAL A 108 15.97 -16.91 8.15
C VAL A 108 15.64 -15.46 8.49
N ILE A 109 15.00 -15.24 9.63
CA ILE A 109 15.00 -13.95 10.32
C ILE A 109 16.26 -14.00 11.18
N ASP A 110 17.40 -13.64 10.59
CA ASP A 110 18.77 -13.56 11.16
C ASP A 110 19.00 -14.27 12.52
N ASP A 111 19.81 -15.33 12.46
CA ASP A 111 20.48 -16.14 13.50
C ASP A 111 19.77 -16.60 14.79
N GLU A 112 18.50 -16.27 15.08
CA GLU A 112 17.89 -16.83 16.31
C GLU A 112 16.38 -17.13 16.32
N VAL A 113 15.62 -16.85 15.25
CA VAL A 113 14.18 -17.17 15.24
C VAL A 113 13.70 -17.74 13.90
N GLU A 114 13.44 -19.05 13.86
CA GLU A 114 12.80 -19.73 12.74
C GLU A 114 11.27 -19.64 12.85
N LEU A 115 10.65 -18.79 12.02
CA LEU A 115 9.19 -18.74 11.87
C LEU A 115 8.81 -19.07 10.43
N ALA A 116 8.40 -20.31 10.20
CA ALA A 116 8.02 -20.84 8.90
C ALA A 116 6.57 -20.46 8.53
N LEU A 117 6.37 -19.26 7.98
CA LEU A 117 5.13 -18.89 7.27
C LEU A 117 5.49 -18.14 5.98
N ARG A 118 5.41 -18.84 4.84
CA ARG A 118 5.60 -18.23 3.53
C ARG A 118 4.37 -17.48 3.09
N VAL A 119 4.57 -16.19 2.82
CA VAL A 119 3.70 -15.39 1.96
C VAL A 119 4.03 -15.77 0.52
N THR A 120 3.13 -16.48 -0.16
CA THR A 120 3.18 -16.68 -1.62
C THR A 120 3.09 -15.34 -2.34
N LYS A 121 3.58 -15.26 -3.59
CA LYS A 121 3.38 -14.08 -4.46
C LYS A 121 1.90 -13.69 -4.41
N SER A 122 1.63 -12.46 -3.93
CA SER A 122 0.28 -11.94 -3.77
C SER A 122 -0.55 -12.20 -5.01
N SER A 123 -1.63 -12.98 -4.86
CA SER A 123 -2.34 -13.53 -6.03
C SER A 123 -3.72 -12.89 -6.25
N ALA A 124 -4.30 -12.25 -5.24
CA ALA A 124 -5.47 -11.42 -5.45
C ALA A 124 -5.56 -10.29 -4.41
N GLY A 125 -5.42 -9.03 -4.86
CA GLY A 125 -5.86 -7.90 -4.05
C GLY A 125 -7.36 -8.02 -3.73
N ILE A 126 -7.81 -7.31 -2.68
CA ILE A 126 -9.22 -7.27 -2.27
C ILE A 126 -10.10 -6.80 -3.44
N LYS A 127 -11.08 -7.62 -3.84
CA LYS A 127 -11.99 -7.31 -4.96
C LYS A 127 -13.43 -7.18 -4.50
N THR A 128 -13.84 -7.97 -3.51
CA THR A 128 -15.23 -8.06 -3.06
C THR A 128 -15.40 -7.52 -1.63
N SER A 129 -16.64 -7.26 -1.23
CA SER A 129 -16.99 -6.96 0.16
C SER A 129 -16.64 -8.13 1.10
N SER A 130 -16.79 -9.38 0.63
CA SER A 130 -16.44 -10.57 1.41
C SER A 130 -14.94 -10.69 1.64
N ASP A 131 -14.13 -10.51 0.59
CA ASP A 131 -12.66 -10.46 0.70
C ASP A 131 -12.23 -9.40 1.72
N HIS A 132 -12.84 -8.21 1.62
CA HIS A 132 -12.57 -7.11 2.53
C HIS A 132 -12.92 -7.50 3.97
N ASN A 133 -14.11 -8.05 4.21
CA ASN A 133 -14.57 -8.39 5.54
C ASN A 133 -13.71 -9.48 6.20
N ILE A 134 -13.27 -10.49 5.44
CA ILE A 134 -12.37 -11.55 5.93
C ILE A 134 -11.03 -10.93 6.36
N ALA A 135 -10.38 -10.19 5.45
CA ALA A 135 -9.07 -9.61 5.72
C ALA A 135 -9.12 -8.55 6.84
N PHE A 136 -10.20 -7.76 6.89
CA PHE A 136 -10.37 -6.74 7.92
C PHE A 136 -10.67 -7.36 9.28
N SER A 137 -11.45 -8.45 9.35
CA SER A 137 -11.70 -9.16 10.62
C SER A 137 -10.41 -9.73 11.22
N MET A 138 -9.56 -10.36 10.39
CA MET A 138 -8.22 -10.78 10.84
C MET A 138 -7.37 -9.59 11.31
N TYR A 139 -7.49 -8.44 10.66
CA TYR A 139 -6.81 -7.23 11.09
C TYR A 139 -7.35 -6.67 12.43
N ILE A 140 -8.66 -6.76 12.68
CA ILE A 140 -9.27 -6.42 13.98
C ILE A 140 -8.67 -7.31 15.07
N ASP A 141 -8.57 -8.61 14.85
CA ASP A 141 -8.03 -9.53 15.86
C ASP A 141 -6.56 -9.23 16.14
N ALA A 142 -5.75 -9.04 15.10
CA ALA A 142 -4.34 -8.68 15.24
C ALA A 142 -4.12 -7.32 15.94
N ILE A 143 -4.88 -6.29 15.56
CA ILE A 143 -4.77 -4.97 16.20
C ILE A 143 -5.26 -5.00 17.65
N SER A 144 -6.32 -5.77 17.94
CA SER A 144 -6.86 -5.93 19.30
C SER A 144 -5.89 -6.69 20.20
N PHE A 145 -5.11 -7.62 19.64
CA PHE A 145 -4.08 -8.34 20.38
C PHE A 145 -2.96 -7.42 20.86
N VAL A 146 -2.53 -6.45 20.03
CA VAL A 146 -1.43 -5.52 20.36
C VAL A 146 -1.93 -4.26 21.08
N PHE A 147 -3.09 -3.75 20.67
CA PHE A 147 -3.72 -2.53 21.18
C PHE A 147 -5.18 -2.82 21.56
N PRO A 148 -5.45 -3.50 22.69
CA PRO A 148 -6.80 -3.90 23.10
C PRO A 148 -7.80 -2.74 23.16
N GLN A 149 -7.34 -1.56 23.58
CA GLN A 149 -8.13 -0.33 23.67
C GLN A 149 -8.60 0.22 22.32
N ARG A 150 -8.05 -0.26 21.20
CA ARG A 150 -8.45 0.15 19.84
C ARG A 150 -9.51 -0.78 19.24
N ARG A 151 -9.89 -1.87 19.93
CA ARG A 151 -10.80 -2.90 19.39
C ARG A 151 -12.14 -2.32 18.94
N ASP A 152 -12.81 -1.56 19.80
CA ASP A 152 -14.15 -1.06 19.53
C ASP A 152 -14.18 -0.08 18.37
N GLU A 153 -13.17 0.78 18.23
CA GLU A 153 -13.01 1.66 17.07
C GLU A 153 -12.97 0.87 15.76
N PHE A 154 -12.14 -0.17 15.70
CA PHE A 154 -11.96 -0.95 14.49
C PHE A 154 -13.21 -1.77 14.15
N ILE A 155 -13.94 -2.30 15.15
CA ILE A 155 -15.22 -2.99 14.96
C ILE A 155 -16.29 -2.03 14.43
N GLN A 156 -16.40 -0.85 15.04
CA GLN A 156 -17.35 0.19 14.60
C GLN A 156 -17.05 0.64 13.17
N TYR A 157 -15.77 0.84 12.84
CA TYR A 157 -15.37 1.21 11.50
C TYR A 157 -15.63 0.09 10.47
N ASN A 158 -15.42 -1.18 10.82
CA ASN A 158 -15.77 -2.30 9.92
C ASN A 158 -17.29 -2.38 9.68
N THR A 159 -18.09 -2.11 10.71
CA THR A 159 -19.55 -2.01 10.59
C THR A 159 -19.95 -0.87 9.64
N TYR A 160 -19.28 0.28 9.74
CA TYR A 160 -19.46 1.41 8.83
C TYR A 160 -19.13 1.04 7.37
N LEU A 161 -17.99 0.39 7.13
CA LEU A 161 -17.61 -0.08 5.79
C LEU A 161 -18.60 -1.11 5.23
N SER A 162 -19.10 -2.02 6.08
CA SER A 162 -20.10 -3.03 5.67
C SER A 162 -21.40 -2.37 5.21
N ARG A 163 -21.85 -1.31 5.90
CA ARG A 163 -23.00 -0.50 5.47
C ARG A 163 -22.74 0.23 4.14
N LEU A 164 -21.52 0.73 3.92
CA LEU A 164 -21.15 1.32 2.64
C LEU A 164 -21.17 0.29 1.50
N PHE A 165 -20.62 -0.91 1.70
CA PHE A 165 -20.71 -1.98 0.69
C PHE A 165 -22.15 -2.36 0.38
N HIS A 166 -23.02 -2.42 1.40
CA HIS A 166 -24.44 -2.73 1.21
C HIS A 166 -25.19 -1.63 0.45
N ALA A 167 -24.89 -0.37 0.72
CA ALA A 167 -25.53 0.78 0.06
C ALA A 167 -25.02 1.04 -1.38
N MET A 168 -23.87 0.45 -1.75
CA MET A 168 -23.25 0.66 -3.06
C MET A 168 -23.50 -0.51 -4.01
N GLU A 169 -23.76 -0.21 -5.28
CA GLU A 169 -23.81 -1.25 -6.32
C GLU A 169 -22.46 -1.99 -6.41
N VAL A 170 -22.51 -3.31 -6.63
CA VAL A 170 -21.32 -4.19 -6.68
C VAL A 170 -20.25 -3.67 -7.63
N ARG A 171 -20.64 -3.10 -8.78
CA ARG A 171 -19.71 -2.51 -9.76
C ARG A 171 -18.89 -1.35 -9.19
N LEU A 172 -19.40 -0.69 -8.16
CA LEU A 172 -18.79 0.44 -7.48
C LEU A 172 -18.06 0.04 -6.18
N HIS A 173 -18.06 -1.23 -5.77
CA HIS A 173 -17.37 -1.70 -4.55
C HIS A 173 -15.87 -1.39 -4.55
N SER A 174 -15.24 -1.36 -5.73
CA SER A 174 -13.84 -0.93 -5.89
C SER A 174 -13.57 0.47 -5.34
N ARG A 175 -14.57 1.37 -5.35
CA ARG A 175 -14.48 2.72 -4.77
C ARG A 175 -14.46 2.67 -3.24
N VAL A 176 -15.30 1.82 -2.63
CA VAL A 176 -15.31 1.59 -1.17
C VAL A 176 -13.97 1.01 -0.70
N ILE A 177 -13.39 0.07 -1.46
CA ILE A 177 -12.08 -0.52 -1.17
C ILE A 177 -10.97 0.55 -1.21
N LYS A 178 -10.95 1.39 -2.26
CA LYS A 178 -9.97 2.50 -2.39
C LYS A 178 -10.16 3.54 -1.29
N PHE A 179 -11.40 3.91 -0.99
CA PHE A 179 -11.74 4.82 0.11
C PHE A 179 -11.20 4.32 1.45
N ASN A 180 -11.51 3.07 1.82
CA ASN A 180 -10.98 2.46 3.04
C ASN A 180 -9.45 2.43 3.06
N ARG A 181 -8.81 2.07 1.95
CA ARG A 181 -7.34 2.07 1.83
C ARG A 181 -6.75 3.44 2.13
N SER A 182 -7.35 4.50 1.60
CA SER A 182 -6.89 5.88 1.82
C SER A 182 -7.07 6.32 3.27
N ILE A 183 -8.20 6.01 3.91
CA ILE A 183 -8.42 6.30 5.34
C ILE A 183 -7.36 5.62 6.20
N ARG A 184 -7.17 4.30 6.03
CA ARG A 184 -6.17 3.56 6.82
C ARG A 184 -4.75 4.07 6.59
N ASN A 185 -4.42 4.48 5.36
CA ASN A 185 -3.13 5.09 5.08
C ASN A 185 -2.97 6.43 5.80
N GLN A 186 -4.01 7.27 5.82
CA GLN A 186 -3.98 8.54 6.56
C GLN A 186 -3.82 8.31 8.07
N VAL A 187 -4.56 7.38 8.66
CA VAL A 187 -4.44 7.03 10.10
C VAL A 187 -3.06 6.43 10.44
N ALA A 188 -2.47 5.66 9.54
CA ALA A 188 -1.10 5.18 9.73
C ALA A 188 -0.06 6.33 9.73
N MET A 189 -0.29 7.38 8.93
CA MET A 189 0.56 8.57 8.89
C MET A 189 0.29 9.54 10.06
N GLN A 190 -0.94 9.60 10.54
CA GLN A 190 -1.42 10.52 11.57
C GLN A 190 -1.95 9.73 12.78
N ARG A 191 -1.02 9.33 13.65
CA ARG A 191 -1.25 8.50 14.85
C ARG A 191 -2.29 9.04 15.84
N ASN A 192 -2.59 10.33 15.76
CA ASN A 192 -3.58 10.99 16.61
C ASN A 192 -5.02 10.83 16.11
N LEU A 193 -5.24 10.21 14.94
CA LEU A 193 -6.56 9.97 14.39
C LEU A 193 -7.10 8.58 14.74
N CYS A 194 -8.43 8.52 14.86
CA CYS A 194 -9.22 7.31 14.87
C CYS A 194 -9.81 7.04 13.49
N LEU A 195 -10.01 5.77 13.13
CA LEU A 195 -10.78 5.36 11.94
C LEU A 195 -12.23 5.83 11.99
N THR A 196 -12.76 6.08 13.18
CA THR A 196 -14.11 6.59 13.44
C THR A 196 -14.20 8.12 13.44
N ASP A 197 -13.10 8.85 13.21
CA ASP A 197 -13.10 10.30 13.05
C ASP A 197 -13.62 10.71 11.66
N TYR A 198 -14.85 10.30 11.33
CA TYR A 198 -15.41 10.38 9.96
C TYR A 198 -15.32 11.77 9.34
N SER A 199 -15.48 12.83 10.14
CA SER A 199 -15.38 14.22 9.68
C SER A 199 -13.99 14.57 9.13
N GLN A 200 -12.92 13.94 9.63
CA GLN A 200 -11.55 14.13 9.14
C GLN A 200 -11.34 13.52 7.75
N PHE A 201 -12.24 12.62 7.33
CA PHE A 201 -12.14 11.87 6.07
C PHE A 201 -13.17 12.30 5.02
N GLU A 202 -13.90 13.40 5.24
CA GLU A 202 -14.95 13.85 4.30
C GLU A 202 -14.39 14.16 2.90
N HIS A 203 -13.17 14.70 2.84
CA HIS A 203 -12.47 14.93 1.58
C HIS A 203 -12.18 13.62 0.83
N LEU A 204 -11.85 12.53 1.53
CA LEU A 204 -11.68 11.20 0.94
C LEU A 204 -13.02 10.61 0.51
N ARG A 205 -14.06 10.80 1.31
CA ARG A 205 -15.42 10.36 0.99
C ARG A 205 -15.89 11.02 -0.30
N THR A 206 -15.70 12.33 -0.42
CA THR A 206 -15.97 13.08 -1.65
C THR A 206 -15.16 12.53 -2.82
N THR A 207 -13.84 12.35 -2.63
CA THR A 207 -12.93 11.88 -3.68
C THR A 207 -13.34 10.53 -4.28
N PHE A 208 -13.70 9.56 -3.45
CA PHE A 208 -13.91 8.18 -3.88
C PHE A 208 -15.39 7.80 -4.07
N LEU A 209 -16.31 8.34 -3.27
CA LEU A 209 -17.70 7.88 -3.22
C LEU A 209 -18.69 8.80 -3.96
N THR A 210 -18.32 10.03 -4.30
CA THR A 210 -19.21 10.95 -5.04
C THR A 210 -18.91 10.98 -6.52
N SER A 211 -19.93 11.08 -7.38
CA SER A 211 -19.80 11.01 -8.84
C SER A 211 -18.87 12.07 -9.47
N PHE A 212 -18.63 13.19 -8.79
CA PHE A 212 -17.77 14.29 -9.27
C PHE A 212 -16.37 14.29 -8.62
N GLY A 213 -16.10 13.39 -7.67
CA GLY A 213 -14.79 13.27 -7.04
C GLY A 213 -13.71 12.85 -8.04
N ILE A 214 -12.47 13.28 -7.81
CA ILE A 214 -11.33 12.96 -8.68
C ILE A 214 -11.12 11.43 -8.83
N GLY A 215 -11.54 10.64 -7.83
CA GLY A 215 -11.52 9.17 -7.87
C GLY A 215 -12.68 8.52 -8.64
N SER A 216 -13.66 9.29 -9.12
CA SER A 216 -14.84 8.80 -9.85
C SER A 216 -14.63 8.59 -11.34
N ASN A 217 -13.62 9.22 -11.94
CA ASN A 217 -13.36 9.16 -13.39
C ASN A 217 -12.64 7.89 -13.84
N THR A 218 -13.07 6.71 -13.37
CA THR A 218 -12.69 5.43 -13.97
C THR A 218 -13.84 4.72 -14.68
N ALA A 219 -14.96 5.42 -14.89
CA ALA A 219 -15.99 4.99 -15.82
C ALA A 219 -16.42 6.20 -16.64
N SER A 220 -16.17 6.14 -17.95
CA SER A 220 -16.65 7.05 -19.00
C SER A 220 -16.35 8.55 -18.83
N SER A 221 -15.21 8.99 -19.37
CA SER A 221 -15.05 10.37 -19.84
C SER A 221 -14.34 10.39 -21.20
N SER A 222 -15.09 10.08 -22.24
CA SER A 222 -14.81 10.53 -23.60
C SER A 222 -15.33 11.96 -23.75
N SER A 223 -14.48 12.96 -23.48
CA SER A 223 -14.57 14.30 -24.07
C SER A 223 -13.55 15.26 -23.42
N GLY A 224 -12.68 15.84 -24.23
CA GLY A 224 -12.19 17.22 -23.99
C GLY A 224 -10.79 17.39 -23.41
N SER A 225 -9.80 17.42 -24.32
CA SER A 225 -8.65 18.34 -24.36
C SER A 225 -7.67 18.45 -23.17
N GLY A 226 -6.40 18.14 -23.48
CA GLY A 226 -5.29 19.02 -23.09
C GLY A 226 -4.10 18.35 -22.40
N GLY A 227 -3.08 17.99 -23.18
CA GLY A 227 -1.69 18.17 -22.73
C GLY A 227 -0.90 16.95 -22.24
N ARG A 228 -0.07 16.45 -23.17
CA ARG A 228 1.26 15.84 -22.97
C ARG A 228 1.33 14.45 -22.34
N SER A 229 1.08 13.42 -23.16
CA SER A 229 1.68 12.10 -22.94
C SER A 229 3.02 11.99 -23.68
N ASN A 230 4.06 11.76 -22.88
CA ASN A 230 5.34 11.27 -23.33
C ASN A 230 5.15 9.85 -23.89
N ARG A 231 5.86 9.54 -24.97
CA ARG A 231 5.81 8.26 -25.70
C ARG A 231 6.19 7.09 -24.79
N ARG A 232 5.40 6.00 -24.79
CA ARG A 232 5.78 4.63 -25.23
C ARG A 232 4.72 3.59 -24.80
N ASP A 233 4.66 2.53 -25.61
CA ASP A 233 3.79 1.34 -25.58
C ASP A 233 2.31 1.58 -25.89
N GLY A 234 1.68 0.91 -26.86
CA GLY A 234 2.10 -0.26 -27.61
C GLY A 234 0.91 -1.13 -28.00
N THR A 235 -0.22 -0.54 -28.44
CA THR A 235 -1.36 -1.27 -29.01
C THR A 235 -2.12 -0.36 -29.96
N GLY A 236 -1.61 -0.20 -31.17
CA GLY A 236 -2.29 0.57 -32.21
C GLY A 236 -3.58 -0.13 -32.67
N GLY A 237 -4.67 0.62 -32.66
CA GLY A 237 -6.01 0.18 -33.04
C GLY A 237 -6.20 0.13 -34.56
N ARG A 238 -7.37 -0.34 -35.02
CA ARG A 238 -7.72 -0.39 -36.45
C ARG A 238 -7.74 0.98 -37.12
N ASP A 239 -7.83 2.04 -36.34
CA ASP A 239 -7.93 3.43 -36.81
C ASP A 239 -6.58 4.16 -36.87
N ASP A 240 -5.48 3.51 -36.43
CA ASP A 240 -4.15 4.12 -36.49
C ASP A 240 -3.55 4.03 -37.90
N PRO A 241 -2.82 5.08 -38.36
CA PRO A 241 -2.13 5.04 -39.65
C PRO A 241 -1.09 3.92 -39.73
N CYS A 242 -1.06 3.22 -40.86
CA CYS A 242 -0.08 2.18 -41.12
C CYS A 242 1.30 2.79 -41.40
N HIS A 243 2.20 2.73 -40.41
CA HIS A 243 3.57 3.23 -40.59
C HIS A 243 4.39 2.44 -41.63
N LYS A 244 4.08 1.16 -41.86
CA LYS A 244 4.75 0.35 -42.90
C LYS A 244 4.34 0.78 -44.30
N TRP A 245 3.06 1.09 -44.49
CA TRP A 245 2.52 1.61 -45.75
C TRP A 245 3.08 3.00 -46.05
N ASN A 246 3.17 3.87 -45.04
CA ASN A 246 3.80 5.19 -45.16
C ASN A 246 5.30 5.15 -45.51
N ARG A 247 5.95 3.98 -45.37
CA ARG A 247 7.36 3.74 -45.77
C ARG A 247 7.49 2.97 -47.08
N GLY A 248 6.38 2.67 -47.76
CA GLY A 248 6.38 1.87 -49.00
C GLY A 248 6.68 0.38 -48.80
N THR A 249 6.54 -0.14 -47.57
CA THR A 249 6.93 -1.52 -47.21
C THR A 249 5.74 -2.42 -46.81
N CYS A 250 4.52 -1.92 -46.93
CA CYS A 250 3.30 -2.71 -46.73
C CYS A 250 2.82 -3.29 -48.06
N HIS A 251 2.71 -4.62 -48.14
CA HIS A 251 2.24 -5.35 -49.32
C HIS A 251 0.77 -5.76 -49.22
N LYS A 252 0.07 -5.38 -48.15
CA LYS A 252 -1.36 -5.66 -47.99
C LYS A 252 -2.17 -4.64 -48.79
N PRO A 253 -3.26 -5.04 -49.46
CA PRO A 253 -4.17 -4.10 -50.09
C PRO A 253 -4.93 -3.28 -49.03
N ASP A 254 -5.53 -2.17 -49.47
CA ASP A 254 -6.36 -1.33 -48.62
C ASP A 254 -7.59 -2.13 -48.11
N GLY A 255 -7.93 -1.99 -46.83
CA GLY A 255 -8.99 -2.78 -46.17
C GLY A 255 -8.58 -4.15 -45.58
N GLU A 256 -7.50 -4.78 -46.07
CA GLU A 256 -6.94 -6.02 -45.46
C GLU A 256 -5.81 -5.73 -44.45
N CYS A 257 -5.31 -4.49 -44.46
CA CYS A 257 -4.35 -4.04 -43.48
C CYS A 257 -5.04 -3.76 -42.14
N ARG A 258 -4.43 -4.22 -41.04
CA ARG A 258 -4.92 -3.94 -39.68
C ARG A 258 -4.93 -2.45 -39.34
N PHE A 259 -4.16 -1.64 -40.07
CA PHE A 259 -3.98 -0.21 -39.86
C PHE A 259 -4.44 0.53 -41.11
N VAL A 260 -4.95 1.76 -40.95
CA VAL A 260 -5.46 2.55 -42.07
C VAL A 260 -4.33 3.01 -42.98
N HIS A 261 -4.49 2.86 -44.30
CA HIS A 261 -3.56 3.40 -45.29
C HIS A 261 -3.79 4.90 -45.52
N CYS A 262 -3.38 5.70 -44.53
CA CYS A 262 -3.43 7.15 -44.58
C CYS A 262 -2.10 7.76 -44.12
N CYS A 263 -1.84 9.01 -44.52
CA CYS A 263 -0.59 9.72 -44.24
C CYS A 263 -0.38 9.89 -42.73
N ASP A 264 0.76 9.42 -42.21
CA ASP A 264 1.09 9.50 -40.78
C ASP A 264 1.66 10.87 -40.34
N ARG A 265 1.68 11.87 -41.24
CA ARG A 265 2.02 13.24 -40.86
C ARG A 265 0.88 13.87 -40.05
N ARG A 266 1.24 14.55 -38.96
CA ARG A 266 0.28 15.26 -38.11
C ARG A 266 -0.51 16.25 -38.97
N GLY A 267 -1.84 16.17 -38.91
CA GLY A 267 -2.75 17.10 -39.58
C GLY A 267 -3.05 16.79 -41.05
N CYS A 268 -2.42 15.77 -41.65
CA CYS A 268 -2.63 15.48 -43.07
C CYS A 268 -3.69 14.38 -43.29
N GLN A 269 -3.54 13.21 -42.65
CA GLN A 269 -4.44 12.03 -42.75
C GLN A 269 -4.92 11.66 -44.18
N GLY A 270 -4.26 12.16 -45.23
CA GLY A 270 -4.68 11.98 -46.62
C GLY A 270 -4.34 10.59 -47.16
N ALA A 271 -5.00 10.20 -48.25
CA ALA A 271 -4.79 8.92 -48.95
C ALA A 271 -3.54 8.94 -49.84
N HIS A 272 -2.38 9.26 -49.26
CA HIS A 272 -1.07 9.23 -49.91
C HIS A 272 0.01 8.82 -48.90
N GLN A 273 1.15 8.31 -49.39
CA GLN A 273 2.26 7.94 -48.51
C GLN A 273 2.97 9.19 -47.98
N LYS A 274 3.59 9.10 -46.81
CA LYS A 274 4.33 10.20 -46.19
C LYS A 274 5.35 10.89 -47.12
N SER A 275 5.96 10.14 -48.05
CA SER A 275 6.89 10.63 -49.08
C SER A 275 6.25 11.61 -50.06
N GLU A 276 4.97 11.43 -50.35
CA GLU A 276 4.18 12.19 -51.33
C GLU A 276 3.40 13.33 -50.69
N CYS A 277 3.55 13.53 -49.38
CA CYS A 277 2.79 14.52 -48.65
C CYS A 277 3.19 15.97 -49.03
N PRO A 278 2.22 16.82 -49.43
CA PRO A 278 2.48 18.20 -49.85
C PRO A 278 2.97 19.09 -48.70
N ASP A 279 2.60 18.77 -47.45
CA ASP A 279 3.08 19.46 -46.25
C ASP A 279 4.49 19.01 -45.88
N LYS A 280 5.48 19.46 -46.66
CA LYS A 280 6.90 19.37 -46.31
C LYS A 280 7.23 20.38 -45.20
N GLY A 281 6.77 20.12 -43.98
CA GLY A 281 7.20 20.84 -42.79
C GLY A 281 8.73 20.74 -42.65
N GLY A 282 9.42 21.78 -43.10
CA GLY A 282 10.87 21.91 -42.99
C GLY A 282 11.30 21.98 -41.54
N SER A 283 12.26 21.14 -41.17
CA SER A 283 12.98 21.29 -39.91
C SER A 283 13.81 22.57 -39.96
N LYS A 284 13.45 23.54 -39.13
CA LYS A 284 14.39 24.44 -38.47
C LYS A 284 14.27 24.18 -36.97
#